data_AF-A0A7W0ZTM5-F1
#
_entry.id   AF-A0A7W0ZTM5-F1
#
_cell.length_a   1.000
_cell.length_b   1.000
_cell.length_c   1.000
_cell.angle_alpha   90.00
_cell.angle_beta   90.00
_cell.angle_gamma   90.00
#
_symmetry.space_group_name_H-M   'P 1'
#
loop_
_entity.id
_entity.type
_entity.pdbx_description
1 polymer ?
#
loop_
_entity_poly.entity_id
_entity_poly.type
_entity_poly.pdbx_seq_one_letter_code
_entity_poly.pdbx_strand_id
1 'polypeptide(L)' 'MDEEALIAWQDVLDMVAAGRPGEVGCPYCNHRPLTIEEVDYTTKISCSKCKKYIQGRFQP' A
#
# COMPACT_ATOMS: atom_id res chain seq x y z
N MET A 1 9.26 -2.50 -11.57
CA MET A 1 8.47 -2.86 -10.37
C MET A 1 8.82 -4.29 -10.04
N ASP A 2 9.39 -4.55 -8.87
CA ASP A 2 9.69 -5.91 -8.44
C ASP A 2 8.38 -6.69 -8.31
N GLU A 3 8.22 -7.73 -9.11
CA GLU A 3 6.99 -8.54 -9.17
C GLU A 3 6.62 -9.10 -7.78
N GLU A 4 7.62 -9.47 -6.99
CA GLU A 4 7.47 -9.92 -5.60
C GLU A 4 6.88 -8.84 -4.67
N ALA A 5 7.22 -7.56 -4.91
CA ALA A 5 6.65 -6.47 -4.13
C ALA A 5 5.18 -6.25 -4.52
N LEU A 6 4.85 -6.31 -5.81
CA LEU A 6 3.46 -6.22 -6.28
C LEU A 6 2.60 -7.33 -5.65
N ILE A 7 3.07 -8.58 -5.67
CA ILE A 7 2.38 -9.71 -5.05
C ILE A 7 2.19 -9.48 -3.54
N ALA A 8 3.25 -9.05 -2.83
CA ALA A 8 3.17 -8.81 -1.38
C ALA A 8 2.19 -7.69 -1.01
N TRP A 9 2.06 -6.66 -1.85
CA TRP A 9 1.16 -5.54 -1.62
C TRP A 9 -0.26 -5.76 -2.19
N GLN A 10 -0.52 -6.84 -2.92
CA GLN A 10 -1.81 -7.09 -3.59
C GLN A 10 -2.99 -7.00 -2.62
N ASP A 11 -2.94 -7.70 -1.48
CA ASP A 11 -4.00 -7.64 -0.45
C ASP A 11 -4.22 -6.22 0.08
N VAL A 12 -3.15 -5.42 0.15
CA VAL A 12 -3.23 -4.01 0.57
C VAL A 12 -3.92 -3.18 -0.49
N LEU A 13 -3.58 -3.39 -1.75
CA LEU A 13 -4.21 -2.69 -2.86
C LEU A 13 -5.71 -3.00 -2.95
N ASP A 14 -6.10 -4.27 -2.80
CA ASP A 14 -7.51 -4.67 -2.82
C ASP A 14 -8.31 -4.05 -1.67
N MET A 15 -7.73 -3.97 -0.47
CA MET A 15 -8.37 -3.33 0.69
C MET A 15 -8.48 -1.81 0.55
N VAL A 16 -7.46 -1.16 -0.02
CA VAL A 16 -7.48 0.29 -0.31
C VAL A 16 -8.52 0.59 -1.38
N ALA A 17 -8.57 -0.20 -2.45
CA ALA A 17 -9.60 -0.10 -3.50
C ALA A 17 -11.02 -0.35 -2.94
N ALA A 18 -11.17 -1.25 -1.97
CA ALA A 18 -12.42 -1.49 -1.25
C ALA A 18 -12.81 -0.37 -0.26
N GLY A 19 -12.02 0.70 -0.15
CA GLY A 19 -12.28 1.83 0.74
C GLY A 19 -12.01 1.54 2.22
N ARG A 20 -11.21 0.53 2.53
CA ARG A 20 -10.87 0.10 3.92
C ARG A 20 -9.35 0.21 4.21
N PRO A 21 -8.72 1.39 3.99
CA PRO A 21 -7.28 1.55 4.17
C PRO A 21 -6.79 1.40 5.62
N GLY A 22 -7.67 1.61 6.61
CA GLY A 22 -7.30 1.54 8.03
C GLY A 22 -7.22 0.13 8.61
N GLU A 23 -7.82 -0.86 7.94
CA GLU A 23 -7.86 -2.25 8.42
C GLU A 23 -6.61 -3.05 8.02
N VAL A 24 -5.86 -2.55 7.03
CA VAL A 24 -4.74 -3.26 6.42
C VAL A 24 -3.38 -2.91 7.00
N GLY A 25 -2.55 -3.94 7.21
CA GLY A 25 -1.19 -3.83 7.74
C GLY A 25 -0.12 -3.99 6.67
N CYS A 26 1.08 -3.50 7.00
CA CYS A 26 2.24 -3.68 6.14
C CYS A 26 2.54 -5.18 5.91
N PRO A 27 2.65 -5.66 4.66
CA PRO A 27 2.85 -7.08 4.38
C PRO A 27 4.19 -7.63 4.86
N TYR A 28 5.14 -6.75 5.18
CA TYR A 28 6.49 -7.14 5.63
C TYR A 28 6.67 -7.14 7.14
N CYS A 29 5.90 -6.33 7.88
CA CYS A 29 6.11 -6.17 9.33
C CYS A 29 4.81 -6.12 10.15
N ASN A 30 3.67 -6.32 9.48
CA ASN A 30 2.32 -6.30 10.01
C ASN A 30 1.95 -5.03 10.80
N HIS A 31 2.70 -3.95 10.59
CA HIS A 31 2.47 -2.67 11.27
C HIS A 31 1.27 -1.96 10.67
N ARG A 32 0.47 -1.35 11.55
CA ARG A 32 -0.74 -0.58 11.26
C ARG A 32 -0.72 0.73 12.06
N PRO A 33 -1.31 1.83 11.55
CA PRO A 33 -1.87 1.97 10.19
C PRO A 33 -0.78 2.20 9.12
N LEU A 34 -1.14 1.99 7.85
CA LEU A 34 -0.32 2.39 6.70
C LEU A 34 -0.59 3.86 6.34
N THR A 35 0.41 4.54 5.79
CA THR A 35 0.29 5.90 5.27
C THR A 35 -0.05 5.85 3.80
N ILE A 36 -1.10 6.55 3.37
CA ILE A 36 -1.55 6.61 1.98
C ILE A 36 -1.56 8.07 1.56
N GLU A 37 -0.87 8.37 0.45
CA GLU A 37 -0.69 9.71 -0.07
C GLU A 37 -0.94 9.72 -1.58
N GLU A 38 -1.68 10.69 -2.08
CA GLU A 38 -1.83 10.93 -3.51
C GLU A 38 -0.70 11.86 -3.98
N VAL A 39 0.13 11.38 -4.90
CA VAL A 39 1.31 12.08 -5.43
C VAL A 39 1.28 12.03 -6.94
N ASP A 40 1.17 13.19 -7.61
CA ASP A 40 1.28 13.33 -9.07
C ASP A 40 0.47 12.26 -9.85
N TYR A 41 -0.83 12.13 -9.54
CA TYR A 41 -1.75 11.16 -10.17
C TYR A 41 -1.47 9.68 -9.87
N THR A 42 -0.63 9.39 -8.89
CA THR A 42 -0.38 8.06 -8.36
C THR A 42 -0.74 8.02 -6.88
N THR A 43 -1.07 6.84 -6.37
CA THR A 43 -1.21 6.63 -4.93
C THR A 43 0.06 5.97 -4.43
N LYS A 44 0.59 6.49 -3.33
CA LYS A 44 1.72 5.95 -2.61
C LYS A 44 1.23 5.39 -1.28
N ILE A 45 1.48 4.11 -1.05
CA ILE A 45 1.19 3.44 0.21
C ILE A 45 2.51 3.09 0.87
N SER A 46 2.73 3.55 2.10
CA SER A 46 4.00 3.39 2.79
C SER A 46 3.84 2.97 4.25
N CYS A 47 4.81 2.19 4.74
CA CYS A 47 4.89 1.79 6.14
C CYS A 47 5.87 2.69 6.90
N SER A 48 5.39 3.35 7.96
CA SER A 48 6.21 4.20 8.83
C SER A 48 7.30 3.43 9.59
N LYS A 49 7.10 2.14 9.87
CA LYS A 49 8.00 1.27 10.65
C LYS A 49 9.14 0.69 9.81
N CYS A 50 8.83 -0.09 8.76
CA CYS A 50 9.85 -0.75 7.96
C CYS A 50 10.27 0.04 6.71
N LYS A 51 9.70 1.24 6.50
CA LYS A 51 10.00 2.17 5.38
C LYS A 51 9.77 1.61 3.97
N LYS A 52 9.20 0.42 3.85
CA LYS A 52 8.78 -0.15 2.56
C LYS A 52 7.52 0.57 2.07
N TYR A 53 7.43 0.70 0.76
CA TYR A 53 6.33 1.39 0.10
C TYR A 53 6.04 0.76 -1.26
N ILE A 54 4.84 1.02 -1.76
CA ILE A 54 4.44 0.82 -3.15
C ILE A 54 3.82 2.11 -3.67
N GLN A 55 4.12 2.45 -4.91
CA GLN A 55 3.57 3.63 -5.58
C GLN A 55 3.10 3.25 -6.97
N GLY A 56 1.83 3.45 -7.25
CA GLY A 56 1.25 3.06 -8.52
C GLY A 56 0.04 3.90 -8.86
N ARG A 57 -0.36 3.84 -10.13
CA ARG A 57 -1.64 4.39 -10.56
C ARG A 57 -2.70 3.32 -10.31
N PHE A 58 -3.35 3.39 -9.17
CA PHE A 58 -4.51 2.56 -8.89
C PHE A 58 -5.73 3.36 -9.33
N GLN A 59 -6.26 3.05 -10.51
CA GLN A 59 -7.55 3.61 -10.90
C GLN A 59 -8.63 2.96 -10.03
N PRO A 60 -9.61 3.72 -9.51
CA PRO A 60 -10.81 3.15 -8.92
C PRO A 60 -11.62 2.35 -9.95
#